data_AF-B7F7H0-F1
#
_entry.id   AF-B7F7H0-F1
#
_cell.length_a   1.000
_cell.length_b   1.000
_cell.length_c   1.000
_cell.angle_alpha   90.00
_cell.angle_beta   90.00
_cell.angle_gamma   90.00
#
_symmetry.space_group_name_H-M   'P 1'
#
loop_
_entity.id
_entity.type
_entity.pdbx_description
1 polymer ?
#
loop_
_entity_poly.entity_id
_entity_poly.type
_entity_poly.pdbx_seq_one_letter_code
_entity_poly.pdbx_strand_id
1 'polypeptide(L)'
;MNIVTISIVQLFFIDTNNLNSLKVPLQVVQPLDPQQLDDQPLGLHGEHQYMNAGLAVALVNTWLQRQGHFNILHKKHSVTLPDQFIEGLSSACLQGRAQIVPDPEVLSKDSSSLIFYLDGAHSPESMEICAKWFSCVTRKDEQQPGPLDQLHIGTNSRKILLFNCMSVRDPQRLLPCLLATCAQNGLQFDHALFVPNQSQYNKLGSHASPPSERVQIDLSWQLSLQRVWEGLLHSNKGLNGSNSSTASSVFESLPLAIKWLRETAQQNQSTSYQVLVTGSLHLVGDVLRLLKE
;
A
#
# COMPACT_ATOMS: atom_id res chain seq x y z
N MET A 1 -19.04 -23.28 -12.92
CA MET A 1 -19.84 -22.21 -12.30
C MET A 1 -18.87 -21.07 -12.05
N ASN A 2 -18.88 -20.05 -12.91
CA ASN A 2 -17.88 -18.98 -12.87
C ASN A 2 -18.12 -18.13 -11.62
N ILE A 3 -17.25 -18.25 -10.63
CA ILE A 3 -17.23 -17.40 -9.45
C ILE A 3 -16.87 -15.99 -9.94
N VAL A 4 -17.85 -15.11 -9.92
CA VAL A 4 -17.65 -13.68 -10.16
C VAL A 4 -16.81 -13.17 -9.00
N THR A 5 -15.52 -12.94 -9.25
CA THR A 5 -14.63 -12.23 -8.34
C THR A 5 -15.17 -10.82 -8.17
N ILE A 6 -15.97 -10.59 -7.12
CA ILE A 6 -16.41 -9.26 -6.75
C ILE A 6 -15.22 -8.56 -6.10
N SER A 7 -14.43 -7.86 -6.92
CA SER A 7 -13.47 -6.86 -6.45
C SER A 7 -14.27 -5.70 -5.84
N ILE A 8 -14.51 -5.71 -4.53
CA ILE A 8 -15.02 -4.53 -3.82
C ILE A 8 -13.87 -3.52 -3.67
N VAL A 9 -13.92 -2.62 -4.64
CA VAL A 9 -13.29 -1.30 -4.76
C VAL A 9 -13.65 -0.41 -3.56
N GLN A 10 -12.64 0.32 -3.07
CA GLN A 10 -12.70 1.54 -2.24
C GLN A 10 -13.62 1.54 -1.01
N LEU A 11 -13.11 2.04 0.12
CA LEU A 11 -13.97 2.55 1.18
C LEU A 11 -15.00 3.51 0.55
N PHE A 12 -16.24 3.07 0.41
CA PHE A 12 -17.37 3.94 0.16
C PHE A 12 -17.63 4.68 1.48
N PHE A 13 -16.97 5.83 1.67
CA PHE A 13 -17.53 6.86 2.52
C PHE A 13 -18.77 7.40 1.81
N ILE A 14 -19.92 6.77 2.06
CA ILE A 14 -21.19 7.32 1.63
C ILE A 14 -21.51 8.46 2.60
N ASP A 15 -21.63 9.68 2.09
CA ASP A 15 -22.09 10.84 2.85
C ASP A 15 -23.50 10.55 3.36
N THR A 16 -23.60 10.24 4.66
CA THR A 16 -24.84 9.82 5.33
C THR A 16 -25.93 10.88 5.25
N ASN A 17 -25.57 12.13 4.97
CA ASN A 17 -26.51 13.23 4.88
C ASN A 17 -27.40 13.17 3.61
N ASN A 18 -26.93 12.54 2.52
CA ASN A 18 -27.65 12.50 1.26
C ASN A 18 -28.55 11.26 1.09
N LEU A 19 -28.46 10.28 2.01
CA LEU A 19 -29.21 9.03 1.95
C LEU A 19 -30.60 9.10 2.60
N ASN A 20 -30.78 9.99 3.60
CA ASN A 20 -32.07 10.17 4.28
C ASN A 20 -33.17 10.67 3.34
N SER A 21 -32.80 11.39 2.27
CA SER A 21 -33.74 11.86 1.23
C SER A 21 -34.21 10.73 0.30
N LEU A 22 -33.43 9.66 0.16
CA LEU A 22 -33.67 8.56 -0.79
C LEU A 22 -34.43 7.37 -0.18
N LYS A 23 -34.71 7.38 1.14
CA LYS A 23 -35.39 6.28 1.88
C LYS A 23 -34.79 4.89 1.62
N VAL A 24 -33.48 4.81 1.36
CA VAL A 24 -32.78 3.53 1.17
C VAL A 24 -32.47 2.94 2.54
N PRO A 25 -32.79 1.67 2.82
CA PRO A 25 -32.43 1.05 4.10
C PRO A 25 -30.91 0.98 4.24
N LEU A 26 -30.38 1.66 5.24
CA LEU A 26 -28.96 1.63 5.59
C LEU A 26 -28.71 0.51 6.61
N GLN A 27 -27.73 -0.34 6.31
CA GLN A 27 -27.23 -1.33 7.26
C GLN A 27 -25.74 -1.10 7.50
N VAL A 28 -25.38 -0.88 8.76
CA VAL A 28 -23.98 -0.82 9.18
C VAL A 28 -23.47 -2.25 9.35
N VAL A 29 -22.35 -2.56 8.72
CA VAL A 29 -21.70 -3.87 8.76
C VAL A 29 -20.50 -3.78 9.72
N GLN A 30 -20.30 -4.82 10.52
CA GLN A 30 -19.16 -4.93 11.42
C GLN A 30 -17.95 -5.52 10.67
N PRO A 31 -16.71 -5.21 11.09
CA PRO A 31 -15.55 -5.93 10.60
C PRO A 31 -15.72 -7.43 10.79
N LEU A 32 -15.21 -8.21 9.84
CA LEU A 32 -15.20 -9.66 9.94
C LEU A 32 -14.33 -10.09 11.12
N ASP A 33 -14.87 -10.97 11.97
CA ASP A 33 -14.09 -11.57 13.04
C ASP A 33 -13.15 -12.64 12.44
N PRO A 34 -11.83 -12.55 12.62
CA PRO A 34 -10.87 -13.52 12.09
C PRO A 34 -11.17 -14.97 12.51
N GLN A 35 -11.81 -15.18 13.68
CA GLN A 35 -12.18 -16.52 14.14
C GLN A 35 -13.20 -17.21 13.24
N GLN A 36 -13.94 -16.44 12.42
CA GLN A 36 -14.93 -16.99 11.49
C GLN A 36 -14.30 -17.61 10.22
N LEU A 37 -12.98 -17.49 10.05
CA LEU A 37 -12.23 -17.99 8.89
C LEU A 37 -11.61 -19.39 9.08
N ASP A 38 -11.88 -20.08 10.19
CA ASP A 38 -11.35 -21.43 10.46
C ASP A 38 -9.82 -21.51 10.30
N ASP A 39 -9.13 -20.58 10.97
CA ASP A 39 -7.67 -20.38 10.91
C ASP A 39 -7.09 -20.03 9.52
N GLN A 40 -7.93 -19.81 8.50
CA GLN A 40 -7.47 -19.33 7.20
C GLN A 40 -7.19 -17.82 7.21
N PRO A 41 -6.07 -17.37 6.61
CA PRO A 41 -5.82 -15.94 6.46
C PRO A 41 -6.74 -15.34 5.39
N LEU A 42 -6.98 -14.03 5.50
CA LEU A 42 -7.48 -13.25 4.36
C LEU A 42 -6.40 -13.19 3.27
N GLY A 43 -6.82 -13.24 2.00
CA GLY A 43 -5.89 -13.05 0.88
C GLY A 43 -5.39 -11.60 0.77
N LEU A 44 -6.20 -10.63 1.21
CA LEU A 44 -5.81 -9.23 1.31
C LEU A 44 -5.21 -8.92 2.68
N HIS A 45 -4.01 -8.36 2.67
CA HIS A 45 -3.26 -8.07 3.89
C HIS A 45 -3.68 -6.75 4.54
N GLY A 46 -3.49 -6.66 5.86
CA GLY A 46 -3.75 -5.45 6.66
C GLY A 46 -5.08 -5.50 7.41
N GLU A 47 -5.07 -4.98 8.64
CA GLU A 47 -6.22 -5.04 9.56
C GLU A 47 -7.49 -4.37 8.99
N HIS A 48 -7.31 -3.30 8.23
CA HIS A 48 -8.42 -2.62 7.56
C HIS A 48 -9.17 -3.51 6.55
N GLN A 49 -8.57 -4.61 6.08
CA GLN A 49 -9.23 -5.54 5.16
C GLN A 49 -10.33 -6.36 5.85
N TYR A 50 -10.33 -6.50 7.18
CA TYR A 50 -11.45 -7.14 7.88
C TYR A 50 -12.73 -6.32 7.77
N MET A 51 -12.64 -4.99 7.69
CA MET A 51 -13.80 -4.14 7.37
C MET A 51 -14.32 -4.43 5.97
N ASN A 52 -13.43 -4.52 4.99
CA ASN A 52 -13.80 -4.81 3.60
C ASN A 52 -14.37 -6.23 3.44
N ALA A 53 -13.79 -7.20 4.14
CA ALA A 53 -14.25 -8.58 4.17
C ALA A 53 -15.65 -8.69 4.79
N GLY A 54 -15.89 -8.03 5.92
CA GLY A 54 -17.22 -7.98 6.54
C GLY A 54 -18.27 -7.40 5.58
N LEU A 55 -17.94 -6.29 4.91
CA LEU A 55 -18.80 -5.69 3.88
C LEU A 55 -19.05 -6.64 2.71
N ALA A 56 -18.02 -7.33 2.22
CA ALA A 56 -18.15 -8.31 1.15
C ALA A 56 -19.08 -9.47 1.53
N VAL A 57 -18.93 -10.03 2.73
CA VAL A 57 -19.83 -11.07 3.27
C VAL A 57 -21.27 -10.58 3.29
N ALA A 58 -21.52 -9.36 3.79
CA ALA A 58 -22.87 -8.79 3.85
C ALA A 58 -23.48 -8.57 2.45
N LEU A 59 -22.69 -8.09 1.49
CA LEU A 59 -23.13 -7.89 0.10
C LEU A 59 -23.44 -9.21 -0.59
N VAL A 60 -22.58 -10.23 -0.43
CA VAL A 60 -22.80 -11.57 -0.99
C VAL A 60 -24.04 -12.21 -0.37
N ASN A 61 -24.22 -12.13 0.95
CA ASN A 61 -25.44 -12.59 1.63
C ASN A 61 -26.70 -11.92 1.07
N THR A 62 -26.67 -10.60 0.90
CA THR A 62 -27.81 -9.84 0.35
C THR A 62 -28.13 -10.30 -1.08
N TRP A 63 -27.10 -10.50 -1.91
CA TRP A 63 -27.28 -10.99 -3.27
C TRP A 63 -27.86 -12.41 -3.29
N LEU A 64 -27.30 -13.34 -2.50
CA LEU A 64 -27.76 -14.72 -2.40
C LEU A 64 -29.21 -14.81 -1.95
N GLN A 65 -29.61 -13.98 -0.97
CA GLN A 65 -30.99 -13.91 -0.49
C GLN A 65 -31.93 -13.46 -1.61
N ARG A 66 -31.53 -12.47 -2.42
CA ARG A 66 -32.32 -11.97 -3.56
C ARG A 66 -32.43 -12.98 -4.70
N GLN A 67 -31.42 -13.84 -4.87
CA GLN A 67 -31.45 -14.91 -5.86
C GLN A 67 -32.17 -16.18 -5.38
N GLY A 68 -32.65 -16.23 -4.13
CA GLY A 68 -33.31 -17.40 -3.56
C GLY A 68 -32.37 -18.53 -3.13
N HIS A 69 -31.06 -18.28 -3.05
CA HIS A 69 -30.05 -19.26 -2.63
C HIS A 69 -29.91 -19.32 -1.11
N PHE A 70 -30.98 -19.69 -0.41
CA PHE A 70 -31.03 -19.67 1.06
C PHE A 70 -30.13 -20.71 1.74
N ASN A 71 -29.75 -21.77 1.02
CA ASN A 71 -28.93 -22.88 1.52
C ASN A 71 -27.46 -22.50 1.78
N ILE A 72 -26.97 -21.40 1.21
CA ILE A 72 -25.57 -20.94 1.31
C ILE A 72 -25.44 -19.59 2.02
N LEU A 73 -26.50 -19.12 2.68
CA LEU A 73 -26.47 -17.87 3.44
C LEU A 73 -25.66 -18.02 4.75
N HIS A 74 -24.77 -17.06 5.00
CA HIS A 74 -24.16 -16.92 6.31
C HIS A 74 -25.15 -16.26 7.29
N LYS A 75 -25.46 -16.96 8.38
CA LYS A 75 -26.36 -16.46 9.44
C LYS A 75 -25.58 -15.57 10.42
N LYS A 76 -26.18 -14.45 10.86
CA LYS A 76 -25.56 -13.44 11.76
C LYS A 76 -24.92 -13.97 13.05
N HIS A 77 -25.28 -15.16 13.51
CA HIS A 77 -24.76 -15.78 14.74
C HIS A 77 -23.97 -17.06 14.46
N SER A 78 -23.58 -17.31 13.21
CA SER A 78 -22.75 -18.45 12.86
C SER A 78 -21.32 -18.20 13.33
N VAL A 79 -20.76 -19.18 14.03
CA VAL A 79 -19.37 -19.16 14.52
C VAL A 79 -18.39 -19.13 13.35
N THR A 80 -18.70 -19.85 12.27
CA THR A 80 -17.84 -19.99 11.09
C THR A 80 -18.58 -19.51 9.84
N LEU A 81 -17.84 -18.96 8.88
CA LEU A 81 -18.34 -18.67 7.54
C LEU A 81 -18.53 -19.98 6.73
N PRO A 82 -19.45 -20.03 5.75
CA PRO A 82 -19.52 -21.15 4.82
C PRO A 82 -18.21 -21.30 4.03
N ASP A 83 -17.82 -22.53 3.69
CA ASP A 83 -16.55 -22.84 3.01
C ASP A 83 -16.31 -21.98 1.76
N GLN A 84 -17.35 -21.72 0.96
CA GLN A 84 -17.23 -20.90 -0.26
C GLN A 84 -16.89 -19.44 0.03
N PHE A 85 -17.30 -18.92 1.20
CA PHE A 85 -16.96 -17.57 1.63
C PHE A 85 -15.52 -17.52 2.11
N ILE A 86 -15.08 -18.53 2.88
CA ILE A 86 -13.69 -18.65 3.33
C ILE A 86 -12.77 -18.75 2.12
N GLU A 87 -13.05 -19.67 1.19
CA GLU A 87 -12.28 -19.83 -0.05
C GLU A 87 -12.22 -18.52 -0.85
N GLY A 88 -13.35 -17.82 -1.02
CA GLY A 88 -13.40 -16.55 -1.73
C GLY A 88 -12.58 -15.44 -1.05
N LEU A 89 -12.63 -15.34 0.28
CA LEU A 89 -11.89 -14.34 1.06
C LEU A 89 -10.38 -14.65 1.14
N SER A 90 -10.01 -15.92 1.28
CA SER A 90 -8.62 -16.37 1.35
C SER A 90 -7.91 -16.33 0.01
N SER A 91 -8.65 -16.54 -1.09
CA SER A 91 -8.11 -16.44 -2.46
C SER A 91 -8.12 -15.01 -3.03
N ALA A 92 -8.76 -14.06 -2.35
CA ALA A 92 -8.88 -12.69 -2.82
C ALA A 92 -7.52 -12.00 -2.93
N CYS A 93 -7.22 -11.47 -4.12
CA CYS A 93 -5.98 -10.73 -4.38
C CYS A 93 -6.29 -9.42 -5.09
N LEU A 94 -5.65 -8.33 -4.65
CA LEU A 94 -5.82 -7.01 -5.23
C LEU A 94 -4.45 -6.31 -5.31
N GLN A 95 -3.93 -6.20 -6.53
CA GLN A 95 -2.62 -5.60 -6.76
C GLN A 95 -2.59 -4.14 -6.29
N GLY A 96 -1.50 -3.78 -5.62
CA GLY A 96 -1.30 -2.43 -5.09
C GLY A 96 -2.17 -2.06 -3.88
N ARG A 97 -2.65 -3.05 -3.14
CA ARG A 97 -3.29 -2.89 -1.82
C ARG A 97 -2.56 -3.75 -0.81
N ALA A 98 -1.85 -3.10 0.11
CA ALA A 98 -1.07 -3.78 1.14
C ALA A 98 -0.22 -4.95 0.61
N GLN A 99 0.41 -4.77 -0.56
CA GLN A 99 1.10 -5.84 -1.27
C GLN A 99 2.61 -5.78 -0.98
N ILE A 100 3.21 -6.92 -0.61
CA ILE A 100 4.65 -7.03 -0.36
C ILE A 100 5.30 -7.76 -1.54
N VAL A 101 6.33 -7.16 -2.13
CA VAL A 101 7.01 -7.66 -3.32
C VAL A 101 8.52 -7.56 -3.12
N PRO A 102 9.23 -8.67 -2.86
CA PRO A 102 10.68 -8.69 -2.92
C PRO A 102 11.17 -8.37 -4.33
N ASP A 103 12.26 -7.61 -4.45
CA ASP A 103 12.88 -7.34 -5.75
C ASP A 103 13.66 -8.59 -6.21
N PRO A 104 13.31 -9.20 -7.36
CA PRO A 104 13.92 -10.44 -7.81
C PRO A 104 15.42 -10.30 -8.14
N GLU A 105 15.89 -9.10 -8.49
CA GLU A 105 17.31 -8.86 -8.86
C GLU A 105 18.21 -8.71 -7.63
N VAL A 106 17.64 -8.50 -6.44
CA VAL A 106 18.38 -8.25 -5.19
C VAL A 106 18.10 -9.33 -4.14
N LEU A 107 17.42 -10.42 -4.50
CA LEU A 107 17.32 -11.62 -3.65
C LEU A 107 18.71 -12.29 -3.57
N SER A 108 19.53 -11.84 -2.62
CA SER A 108 20.86 -12.40 -2.37
C SER A 108 20.86 -13.43 -1.24
N LYS A 109 21.76 -14.41 -1.32
CA LYS A 109 21.96 -15.48 -0.34
C LYS A 109 22.54 -14.98 1.00
N ASP A 110 22.97 -13.71 1.08
CA ASP A 110 23.92 -13.20 2.08
C ASP A 110 23.36 -12.06 2.97
N SER A 111 22.04 -11.98 3.15
CA SER A 111 21.33 -11.12 4.13
C SER A 111 20.92 -9.70 3.70
N SER A 112 21.30 -9.22 2.49
CA SER A 112 20.66 -8.03 1.92
C SER A 112 19.40 -8.40 1.15
N SER A 113 18.36 -7.60 1.36
CA SER A 113 17.08 -7.73 0.69
C SER A 113 16.54 -6.35 0.33
N LEU A 114 16.02 -6.21 -0.89
CA LEU A 114 15.21 -5.06 -1.29
C LEU A 114 13.75 -5.52 -1.37
N ILE A 115 12.90 -4.96 -0.53
CA ILE A 115 11.49 -5.35 -0.43
C ILE A 115 10.63 -4.11 -0.63
N PHE A 116 9.69 -4.21 -1.58
CA PHE A 116 8.72 -3.17 -1.87
C PHE A 116 7.39 -3.45 -1.17
N TYR A 117 6.88 -2.45 -0.46
CA TYR A 117 5.59 -2.47 0.21
C TYR A 117 4.69 -1.50 -0.55
N LEU A 118 3.70 -2.02 -1.26
CA LEU A 118 2.94 -1.30 -2.27
C LEU A 118 1.51 -1.04 -1.80
N ASP A 119 1.14 0.24 -1.67
CA ASP A 119 -0.23 0.63 -1.36
C ASP A 119 -0.64 1.95 -2.02
N GLY A 120 -1.71 1.91 -2.80
CA GLY A 120 -2.22 3.05 -3.57
C GLY A 120 -2.99 4.12 -2.79
N ALA A 121 -2.76 4.26 -1.48
CA ALA A 121 -3.34 5.33 -0.65
C ALA A 121 -3.09 6.73 -1.24
N HIS A 122 -4.12 7.58 -1.20
CA HIS A 122 -4.10 8.91 -1.83
C HIS A 122 -5.12 9.91 -1.23
N SER A 123 -5.69 9.59 -0.07
CA SER A 123 -6.46 10.48 0.82
C SER A 123 -5.88 10.40 2.24
N PRO A 124 -6.04 11.40 3.10
CA PRO A 124 -5.51 11.36 4.47
C PRO A 124 -5.90 10.08 5.22
N GLU A 125 -7.17 9.68 5.15
CA GLU A 125 -7.70 8.49 5.82
C GLU A 125 -7.03 7.21 5.31
N SER A 126 -6.82 7.10 3.98
CA SER A 126 -6.09 5.95 3.42
C SER A 126 -4.59 5.98 3.73
N MET A 127 -3.97 7.17 3.86
CA MET A 127 -2.56 7.30 4.23
C MET A 127 -2.32 6.85 5.67
N GLU A 128 -3.24 7.14 6.59
CA GLU A 128 -3.19 6.63 7.97
C GLU A 128 -3.24 5.09 7.99
N ILE A 129 -4.18 4.50 7.25
CA ILE A 129 -4.33 3.05 7.15
C ILE A 129 -3.07 2.41 6.56
N CYS A 130 -2.54 3.00 5.49
CA CYS A 130 -1.30 2.59 4.84
C CYS A 130 -0.11 2.61 5.82
N ALA A 131 0.06 3.71 6.56
CA ALA A 131 1.11 3.86 7.56
C ALA A 131 1.02 2.81 8.68
N LYS A 132 -0.19 2.53 9.20
CA LYS A 132 -0.41 1.50 10.22
C LYS A 132 -0.03 0.12 9.70
N TRP A 133 -0.49 -0.22 8.49
CA TRP A 133 -0.14 -1.48 7.85
C TRP A 133 1.38 -1.63 7.69
N PHE A 134 2.04 -0.65 7.06
CA PHE A 134 3.48 -0.66 6.82
C PHE A 134 4.28 -0.78 8.13
N SER A 135 3.91 -0.01 9.16
CA SER A 135 4.55 -0.07 10.47
C SER A 135 4.36 -1.43 11.15
N CYS A 136 3.21 -2.07 10.98
CA CYS A 136 2.94 -3.39 11.58
C CYS A 136 3.80 -4.49 10.92
N VAL A 137 3.87 -4.52 9.60
CA VAL A 137 4.57 -5.59 8.88
C VAL A 137 6.09 -5.46 8.97
N THR A 138 6.63 -4.24 8.99
CA THR A 138 8.08 -4.01 9.07
C THR A 138 8.66 -4.19 10.48
N ARG A 139 7.85 -4.03 11.53
CA ARG A 139 8.29 -4.28 12.92
C ARG A 139 8.39 -5.77 13.26
N LYS A 140 7.54 -6.62 12.66
CA LYS A 140 7.55 -8.07 12.92
C LYS A 140 8.85 -8.72 12.41
N ASP A 141 9.43 -8.18 11.35
CA ASP A 141 10.73 -8.61 10.83
C ASP A 141 11.89 -8.33 11.80
N GLU A 142 11.74 -7.40 12.74
CA GLU A 142 12.77 -7.06 13.74
C GLU A 142 12.70 -7.92 15.02
N GLN A 143 11.59 -8.64 15.28
CA GLN A 143 11.31 -9.26 16.59
C GLN A 143 11.11 -10.79 16.60
N GLN A 144 11.20 -11.51 15.47
CA GLN A 144 10.96 -12.96 15.41
C GLN A 144 12.06 -13.72 14.66
N PRO A 145 12.78 -14.67 15.31
CA PRO A 145 13.39 -15.80 14.64
C PRO A 145 12.34 -16.93 14.55
N GLY A 146 11.54 -16.94 13.48
CA GLY A 146 10.48 -17.92 13.24
C GLY A 146 10.82 -18.93 12.13
N PRO A 147 10.30 -20.18 12.18
CA PRO A 147 10.64 -21.25 11.25
C PRO A 147 9.77 -21.18 9.98
N LEU A 148 10.10 -20.27 9.07
CA LEU A 148 9.76 -20.36 7.66
C LEU A 148 11.02 -20.01 6.87
N ASP A 149 11.41 -20.90 5.98
CA ASP A 149 12.71 -20.94 5.31
C ASP A 149 13.19 -19.59 4.75
N GLN A 150 14.30 -19.13 5.32
CA GLN A 150 15.42 -18.44 4.68
C GLN A 150 15.13 -17.15 3.88
N LEU A 151 14.86 -16.07 4.63
CA LEU A 151 15.50 -14.79 4.35
C LEU A 151 16.00 -14.24 5.70
N HIS A 152 17.29 -14.41 6.00
CA HIS A 152 17.91 -13.74 7.14
C HIS A 152 17.96 -12.24 6.83
N ILE A 153 16.89 -11.52 7.15
CA ILE A 153 16.85 -10.06 7.04
C ILE A 153 17.84 -9.55 8.11
N GLY A 154 18.93 -8.93 7.66
CA GLY A 154 19.98 -8.42 8.56
C GLY A 154 19.41 -7.53 9.67
N THR A 155 20.09 -7.49 10.82
CA THR A 155 19.73 -6.69 12.02
C THR A 155 19.66 -5.17 11.78
N ASN A 156 19.90 -4.72 10.55
CA ASN A 156 19.90 -3.32 10.14
C ASN A 156 18.98 -3.14 8.92
N SER A 157 17.78 -2.60 9.13
CA SER A 157 16.81 -2.33 8.07
C SER A 157 16.58 -0.82 7.89
N ARG A 158 16.70 -0.34 6.65
CA ARG A 158 16.43 1.05 6.27
C ARG A 158 15.06 1.17 5.61
N LYS A 159 14.27 2.14 6.07
CA LYS A 159 12.90 2.38 5.63
C LYS A 159 12.91 3.57 4.68
N ILE A 160 12.52 3.34 3.43
CA ILE A 160 12.53 4.36 2.38
C ILE A 160 11.09 4.62 1.94
N LEU A 161 10.72 5.87 1.80
CA LEU A 161 9.47 6.27 1.15
C LEU A 161 9.74 6.52 -0.35
N LEU A 162 8.99 5.88 -1.23
CA LEU A 162 8.88 6.23 -2.65
C LEU A 162 7.49 6.80 -2.89
N PHE A 163 7.41 8.11 -3.13
CA PHE A 163 6.15 8.84 -3.12
C PHE A 163 5.91 9.65 -4.39
N ASN A 164 4.66 9.62 -4.84
CA ASN A 164 4.12 10.59 -5.77
C ASN A 164 2.59 10.67 -5.60
N CYS A 165 2.03 11.87 -5.68
CA CYS A 165 0.59 12.06 -5.84
C CYS A 165 0.30 12.95 -7.05
N MET A 166 -0.90 12.88 -7.61
CA MET A 166 -1.30 13.79 -8.69
C MET A 166 -1.55 15.20 -8.14
N SER A 167 -1.40 16.24 -8.97
CA SER A 167 -1.58 17.65 -8.57
C SER A 167 -2.99 18.02 -8.09
N VAL A 168 -3.99 17.18 -8.39
CA VAL A 168 -5.35 17.30 -7.84
C VAL A 168 -5.45 16.85 -6.37
N ARG A 169 -4.37 16.29 -5.81
CA ARG A 169 -4.26 15.91 -4.41
C ARG A 169 -3.38 16.92 -3.67
N ASP A 170 -3.63 17.04 -2.37
CA ASP A 170 -2.91 17.98 -1.52
C ASP A 170 -1.82 17.25 -0.70
N PRO A 171 -0.53 17.35 -1.08
CA PRO A 171 0.55 16.71 -0.34
C PRO A 171 0.69 17.23 1.10
N GLN A 172 0.24 18.46 1.39
CA GLN A 172 0.21 19.04 2.74
C GLN A 172 -0.82 18.36 3.66
N ARG A 173 -1.72 17.53 3.11
CA ARG A 173 -2.64 16.71 3.90
C ARG A 173 -2.21 15.24 3.94
N LEU A 174 -1.59 14.75 2.86
CA LEU A 174 -1.19 13.35 2.75
C LEU A 174 0.07 13.02 3.57
N LEU A 175 1.15 13.80 3.38
CA LEU A 175 2.44 13.52 4.00
C LEU A 175 2.43 13.68 5.53
N PRO A 176 1.78 14.70 6.12
CA PRO A 176 1.71 14.81 7.58
C PRO A 176 0.95 13.65 8.21
N CYS A 177 -0.15 13.22 7.59
CA CYS A 177 -0.93 12.09 8.07
C CYS A 177 -0.10 10.81 8.07
N LEU A 178 0.58 10.49 6.95
CA LEU A 178 1.49 9.36 6.85
C LEU A 178 2.59 9.41 7.93
N LEU A 179 3.30 10.53 8.02
CA LEU A 179 4.45 10.71 8.92
C LEU A 179 4.05 10.64 10.40
N ALA A 180 2.96 11.32 10.78
CA ALA A 180 2.47 11.30 12.15
C ALA A 180 2.07 9.89 12.57
N THR A 181 1.36 9.15 11.72
CA THR A 181 0.96 7.78 12.01
C THR A 181 2.16 6.83 12.06
N CYS A 182 3.13 6.94 11.15
CA CYS A 182 4.37 6.17 11.24
C CYS A 182 5.11 6.43 12.56
N ALA A 183 5.29 7.70 12.93
CA ALA A 183 5.97 8.09 14.17
C ALA A 183 5.26 7.56 15.42
N GLN A 184 3.93 7.64 15.48
CA GLN A 184 3.11 7.06 16.57
C GLN A 184 3.28 5.53 16.68
N ASN A 185 3.62 4.86 15.59
CA ASN A 185 3.85 3.42 15.55
C ASN A 185 5.34 3.04 15.66
N GLY A 186 6.21 4.00 15.99
CA GLY A 186 7.65 3.78 16.17
C GLY A 186 8.44 3.62 14.86
N LEU A 187 7.86 3.99 13.72
CA LEU A 187 8.51 3.94 12.42
C LEU A 187 9.00 5.33 12.01
N GLN A 188 10.25 5.39 11.56
CA GLN A 188 10.84 6.57 10.94
C GLN A 188 11.40 6.20 9.57
N PHE A 189 11.24 7.09 8.60
CA PHE A 189 11.89 6.92 7.30
C PHE A 189 13.32 7.44 7.35
N ASP A 190 14.23 6.69 6.73
CA ASP A 190 15.63 7.05 6.54
C ASP A 190 15.84 7.93 5.30
N HIS A 191 14.99 7.74 4.29
CA HIS A 191 15.06 8.46 3.02
C HIS A 191 13.67 8.61 2.37
N ALA A 192 13.45 9.69 1.63
CA ALA A 192 12.29 9.85 0.75
C ALA A 192 12.69 10.13 -0.70
N LEU A 193 12.08 9.41 -1.63
CA LEU A 193 12.29 9.50 -3.07
C LEU A 193 11.01 10.04 -3.71
N PHE A 194 11.15 11.09 -4.53
CA PHE A 194 10.06 11.69 -5.27
C PHE A 194 10.30 11.50 -6.77
N VAL A 195 9.31 10.93 -7.46
CA VAL A 195 9.41 10.53 -8.87
C VAL A 195 8.21 11.04 -9.69
N PRO A 196 8.37 11.33 -10.98
CA PRO A 196 7.24 11.61 -11.86
C PRO A 196 6.44 10.33 -12.19
N ASN A 197 5.17 10.49 -12.56
CA ASN A 197 4.36 9.38 -13.08
C ASN A 197 4.86 8.99 -14.47
N GLN A 198 5.22 7.74 -14.72
CA GLN A 198 5.59 7.30 -16.06
C GLN A 198 4.37 7.15 -16.96
N SER A 199 3.23 6.74 -16.39
CA SER A 199 1.97 6.56 -17.11
C SER A 199 1.37 7.86 -17.69
N GLN A 200 1.83 9.05 -17.28
CA GLN A 200 1.43 10.31 -17.90
C GLN A 200 2.15 10.57 -19.24
N TYR A 201 3.37 10.04 -19.39
CA TYR A 201 4.16 10.16 -20.61
C TYR A 201 3.92 8.99 -21.56
N ASN A 202 3.63 7.80 -21.02
CA ASN A 202 3.23 6.63 -21.78
C ASN A 202 1.70 6.53 -21.82
N LYS A 203 1.05 7.36 -22.65
CA LYS A 203 -0.35 7.12 -23.01
C LYS A 203 -0.43 5.72 -23.66
N LEU A 204 -1.04 4.77 -22.94
CA LEU A 204 -1.42 3.45 -23.48
C LEU A 204 -2.15 3.65 -24.81
N GLY A 205 -1.50 3.32 -25.93
CA GLY A 205 -2.14 3.32 -27.25
C GLY A 205 -1.37 3.89 -28.43
N SER A 206 -0.08 4.22 -28.34
CA SER A 206 0.67 4.64 -29.53
C SER A 206 1.97 3.88 -29.69
N HIS A 207 2.10 3.13 -30.79
CA HIS A 207 3.35 2.64 -31.37
C HIS A 207 4.25 3.81 -31.88
N ALA A 208 4.27 4.94 -31.17
CA ALA A 208 5.08 6.08 -31.54
C ALA A 208 6.52 5.82 -31.10
N SER A 209 7.44 5.93 -32.06
CA SER A 209 8.87 5.97 -31.83
C SER A 209 9.24 6.98 -30.73
N PRO A 210 10.28 6.69 -29.92
CA PRO A 210 10.73 7.61 -28.88
C PRO A 210 11.03 8.99 -29.49
N PRO A 211 10.66 10.10 -28.82
CA PRO A 211 10.97 11.45 -29.31
C PRO A 211 12.49 11.60 -29.49
N SER A 212 12.92 12.09 -30.66
CA SER A 212 14.33 12.29 -31.01
C SER A 212 15.01 13.43 -30.23
N GLU A 213 14.26 14.20 -29.45
CA GLU A 213 14.78 15.26 -28.58
C GLU A 213 14.63 14.85 -27.12
N ARG A 214 15.68 15.09 -26.33
CA ARG A 214 15.69 14.88 -24.88
C ARG A 214 14.73 15.89 -24.26
N VAL A 215 13.44 15.55 -24.23
CA VAL A 215 12.40 16.38 -23.62
C VAL A 215 12.83 16.66 -22.18
N GLN A 216 13.09 17.92 -21.86
CA GLN A 216 13.41 18.32 -20.50
C GLN A 216 12.20 17.97 -19.63
N ILE A 217 12.37 17.02 -18.71
CA ILE A 217 11.31 16.58 -17.82
C ILE A 217 11.08 17.69 -16.80
N ASP A 218 9.86 18.23 -16.76
CA ASP A 218 9.48 19.18 -15.71
C ASP A 218 9.35 18.46 -14.37
N LEU A 219 10.27 18.74 -13.45
CA LEU A 219 10.29 18.20 -12.09
C LEU A 219 9.74 19.18 -11.05
N SER A 220 9.11 20.28 -11.47
CA SER A 220 8.55 21.30 -10.57
C SER A 220 7.64 20.70 -9.51
N TRP A 221 6.84 19.70 -9.88
CA TRP A 221 5.95 18.98 -8.97
C TRP A 221 6.74 18.09 -8.00
N GLN A 222 7.69 17.28 -8.45
CA GLN A 222 8.50 16.44 -7.54
C GLN A 222 9.29 17.30 -6.54
N LEU A 223 9.82 18.45 -6.99
CA LEU A 223 10.47 19.43 -6.12
C LEU A 223 9.47 20.06 -5.14
N SER A 224 8.20 20.25 -5.51
CA SER A 224 7.18 20.74 -4.56
C SER A 224 6.89 19.69 -3.47
N LEU A 225 6.77 18.41 -3.85
CA LEU A 225 6.60 17.30 -2.91
C LEU A 225 7.77 17.19 -1.93
N GLN A 226 9.01 17.30 -2.45
CA GLN A 226 10.23 17.31 -1.64
C GLN A 226 10.24 18.46 -0.63
N ARG A 227 9.86 19.68 -1.05
CA ARG A 227 9.77 20.84 -0.13
C ARG A 227 8.74 20.62 0.97
N VAL A 228 7.59 20.01 0.67
CA VAL A 228 6.58 19.67 1.69
C VAL A 228 7.20 18.72 2.71
N TRP A 229 7.82 17.64 2.25
CA TRP A 229 8.49 16.66 3.10
C TRP A 229 9.54 17.29 4.01
N GLU A 230 10.46 18.07 3.44
CA GLU A 230 11.52 18.74 4.18
C GLU A 230 10.95 19.72 5.20
N GLY A 231 9.93 20.50 4.83
CA GLY A 231 9.25 21.43 5.74
C GLY A 231 8.74 20.74 7.01
N LEU A 232 8.14 19.55 6.87
CA LEU A 232 7.62 18.75 7.99
C LEU A 232 8.73 18.27 8.94
N LEU A 233 9.89 17.91 8.40
CA LEU A 233 11.05 17.48 9.20
C LEU A 233 11.65 18.64 10.00
N HIS A 234 11.65 19.86 9.44
CA HIS A 234 12.16 21.05 10.14
C HIS A 234 11.20 21.50 11.26
N SER A 235 9.88 21.45 11.04
CA SER A 235 8.90 21.79 12.07
C SER A 235 8.98 20.86 13.30
N ASN A 236 9.32 19.58 13.10
CA ASN A 236 9.43 18.60 14.18
C ASN A 236 10.76 18.67 14.96
N LYS A 237 11.80 19.33 14.43
CA LYS A 237 13.10 19.48 15.11
C LYS A 237 13.09 20.49 16.27
N GLY A 238 12.02 21.27 16.44
CA GLY A 238 11.89 22.28 17.50
C GLY A 238 11.68 21.75 18.92
N LEU A 239 11.58 20.44 19.13
CA LEU A 239 11.23 19.85 20.45
C LEU A 239 12.24 18.84 21.01
N ASN A 240 13.12 18.23 20.20
CA ASN A 240 14.15 17.31 20.67
C ASN A 240 15.36 17.37 19.71
N GLY A 241 16.50 17.85 20.20
CA GLY A 241 17.73 18.12 19.43
C GLY A 241 18.50 16.89 18.94
N SER A 242 17.82 15.91 18.31
CA SER A 242 18.47 14.80 17.63
C SER A 242 18.64 15.10 16.14
N ASN A 243 19.89 15.16 15.70
CA ASN A 243 20.32 15.51 14.34
C ASN A 243 20.13 14.38 13.31
N SER A 244 19.09 13.57 13.41
CA SER A 244 18.77 12.62 12.33
C SER A 244 18.04 13.39 11.22
N SER A 245 18.79 13.92 10.23
CA SER A 245 18.16 14.44 9.01
C SER A 245 17.80 13.27 8.10
N THR A 246 16.53 12.91 8.07
CA THR A 246 16.01 12.04 7.02
C THR A 246 16.31 12.67 5.65
N ALA A 247 17.03 11.96 4.80
CA ALA A 247 17.43 12.47 3.50
C ALA A 247 16.26 12.43 2.50
N SER A 248 16.32 13.27 1.47
CA SER A 248 15.31 13.35 0.41
C SER A 248 16.00 13.42 -0.95
N SER A 249 15.36 12.92 -2.01
CA SER A 249 15.88 13.01 -3.37
C SER A 249 14.76 13.03 -4.41
N VAL A 250 14.97 13.77 -5.48
CA VAL A 250 14.11 13.80 -6.67
C VAL A 250 14.83 13.06 -7.80
N PHE A 251 14.14 12.14 -8.45
CA PHE A 251 14.65 11.44 -9.63
C PHE A 251 13.89 11.86 -10.88
N GLU A 252 14.60 11.94 -12.01
CA GLU A 252 14.02 12.29 -13.31
C GLU A 252 13.03 11.24 -13.83
N SER A 253 13.13 10.00 -13.37
CA SER A 253 12.22 8.93 -13.74
C SER A 253 12.20 7.80 -12.69
N LEU A 254 11.12 7.03 -12.68
CA LEU A 254 10.98 5.87 -11.81
C LEU A 254 12.07 4.80 -12.02
N PRO A 255 12.47 4.41 -13.26
CA PRO A 255 13.54 3.45 -13.50
C PRO A 255 14.88 3.88 -12.90
N LEU A 256 15.18 5.17 -12.92
CA LEU A 256 16.39 5.69 -12.28
C LEU A 256 16.34 5.54 -10.75
N ALA A 257 15.17 5.77 -10.13
CA ALA A 257 14.98 5.56 -8.70
C ALA A 257 15.08 4.07 -8.32
N ILE A 258 14.46 3.17 -9.09
CA ILE A 258 14.56 1.72 -8.88
C ILE A 258 16.00 1.24 -9.07
N LYS A 259 16.69 1.68 -10.12
CA LYS A 259 18.11 1.39 -10.34
C LYS A 259 18.96 1.84 -9.15
N TRP A 260 18.76 3.06 -8.66
CA TRP A 260 19.46 3.56 -7.49
C TRP A 260 19.19 2.72 -6.23
N LEU A 261 17.94 2.30 -6.01
CA LEU A 261 17.58 1.41 -4.89
C LEU A 261 18.32 0.06 -5.00
N ARG A 262 18.34 -0.55 -6.18
CA ARG A 262 19.04 -1.82 -6.45
C ARG A 262 20.55 -1.69 -6.24
N GLU A 263 21.17 -0.68 -6.83
CA GLU A 263 22.61 -0.40 -6.66
C GLU A 263 22.96 -0.14 -5.20
N THR A 264 22.12 0.63 -4.48
CA THR A 264 22.32 0.91 -3.06
C THR A 264 22.24 -0.35 -2.21
N ALA A 265 21.28 -1.23 -2.49
CA ALA A 265 21.13 -2.49 -1.77
C ALA A 265 22.26 -3.49 -2.07
N GLN A 266 22.74 -3.55 -3.32
CA GLN A 266 23.88 -4.38 -3.72
C GLN A 266 25.20 -3.91 -3.11
N GLN A 267 25.39 -2.61 -2.94
CA GLN A 267 26.59 -2.03 -2.32
C GLN A 267 26.61 -2.22 -0.79
N ASN A 268 25.46 -2.43 -0.15
CA ASN A 268 25.32 -2.53 1.30
C ASN A 268 24.73 -3.88 1.71
N GLN A 269 25.53 -4.95 1.53
CA GLN A 269 25.08 -6.34 1.68
C GLN A 269 24.60 -6.73 3.10
N SER A 270 24.94 -5.95 4.13
CA SER A 270 24.49 -6.18 5.51
C SER A 270 23.19 -5.43 5.88
N THR A 271 22.56 -4.75 4.91
CA THR A 271 21.42 -3.87 5.16
C THR A 271 20.21 -4.31 4.34
N SER A 272 19.06 -4.43 5.01
CA SER A 272 17.78 -4.63 4.34
C SER A 272 17.13 -3.29 4.01
N TYR A 273 16.53 -3.18 2.82
CA TYR A 273 15.86 -1.98 2.34
C TYR A 273 14.36 -2.26 2.19
N GLN A 274 13.56 -1.61 3.03
CA GLN A 274 12.10 -1.70 3.04
C GLN A 274 11.53 -0.43 2.42
N VAL A 275 11.01 -0.52 1.20
CA VAL A 275 10.56 0.63 0.41
C VAL A 275 9.03 0.70 0.40
N LEU A 276 8.43 1.69 1.08
CA LEU A 276 7.01 1.99 0.97
C LEU A 276 6.74 2.78 -0.31
N VAL A 277 5.94 2.23 -1.20
CA VAL A 277 5.46 2.88 -2.43
C VAL A 277 4.02 3.29 -2.25
N THR A 278 3.75 4.59 -2.23
CA THR A 278 2.40 5.12 -1.96
C THR A 278 2.15 6.51 -2.54
N GLY A 279 0.96 7.06 -2.33
CA GLY A 279 0.52 8.38 -2.82
C GLY A 279 -0.30 8.33 -4.10
N SER A 280 -0.24 7.23 -4.86
CA SER A 280 -1.02 7.04 -6.09
C SER A 280 -1.03 5.57 -6.53
N LEU A 281 -2.19 5.12 -7.03
CA LEU A 281 -2.31 3.84 -7.73
C LEU A 281 -1.50 3.80 -9.05
N HIS A 282 -1.30 4.95 -9.72
CA HIS A 282 -0.49 5.03 -10.93
C HIS A 282 0.97 4.69 -10.65
N LEU A 283 1.53 5.28 -9.57
CA LEU A 283 2.90 4.98 -9.14
C LEU A 283 3.06 3.50 -8.81
N VAL A 284 2.12 2.94 -8.03
CA VAL A 284 2.16 1.52 -7.66
C VAL A 284 2.10 0.62 -8.89
N GLY A 285 1.23 0.92 -9.86
CA GLY A 285 1.15 0.18 -11.11
C GLY A 285 2.43 0.28 -11.96
N ASP A 286 3.07 1.45 -12.00
CA ASP A 286 4.34 1.64 -12.69
C ASP A 286 5.49 0.84 -12.02
N VAL A 287 5.56 0.83 -10.67
CA VAL A 287 6.54 0.00 -9.94
C VAL A 287 6.31 -1.48 -10.20
N LEU A 288 5.06 -1.97 -10.10
CA LEU A 288 4.73 -3.37 -10.37
C LEU A 288 5.13 -3.83 -11.77
N ARG A 289 5.10 -2.94 -12.76
CA ARG A 289 5.55 -3.22 -14.12
C ARG A 289 7.06 -3.45 -14.13
N LEU A 290 7.84 -2.54 -13.53
CA LEU A 290 9.30 -2.60 -13.49
C LEU A 290 9.86 -3.74 -12.62
N LEU A 291 9.08 -4.24 -11.66
CA LEU A 291 9.48 -5.40 -10.84
C LEU A 291 9.19 -6.75 -11.51
N LYS A 292 8.39 -6.77 -12.59
CA LYS A 292 8.01 -7.98 -13.33
C LYS A 292 8.72 -8.13 -14.68
N GLU A 293 9.36 -7.06 -15.15
CA GLU A 293 10.27 -7.06 -16.31
C GLU A 293 11.60 -7.73 -15.93
#